data_AF-X1D6J2-F1
#
_entry.id   AF-X1D6J2-F1
#
_cell.length_a   1.000
_cell.length_b   1.000
_cell.length_c   1.000
_cell.angle_alpha   90.00
_cell.angle_beta   90.00
_cell.angle_gamma   90.00
#
_symmetry.space_group_name_H-M   'P 1'
#
loop_
_entity.id
_entity.type
_entity.pdbx_description
1 polymer ?
#
loop_
_entity_poly.entity_id
_entity_poly.type
_entity_poly.pdbx_seq_one_letter_code
_entity_poly.pdbx_strand_id
1 'polypeptide(L)'
;MIWALIFAFLAATLGGSPLLLPNIDKLAKEHIEDKDRKDNMLILIKEAQTQRKAFAKKDKKISKQLNKVFALRESSRQDFTILIDKWNESREELQAVNQKLIYDSQNIVTEQEWENMKPDFKEGIEKLDKQTTKKRKQLDKAFIKMESKFKKTIEDDEKSQKAILMLNAFKVSIHNTMNGYSEQMLDENSIVYEYTIEKQQIIDIQDKHAKILNEALSSYIDLHFT
;
A
#
# COMPACT_ATOMS: atom_id res chain seq x y z
N MET A 1 -10.82 17.39 -8.81
CA MET A 1 -11.61 16.48 -7.94
C MET A 1 -11.41 15.00 -8.26
N ILE A 2 -11.54 14.53 -9.50
CA ILE A 2 -11.38 13.08 -9.80
C ILE A 2 -9.92 12.59 -9.68
N TRP A 3 -8.95 13.43 -10.05
CA TRP A 3 -7.52 13.22 -9.81
C TRP A 3 -7.16 13.02 -8.35
N ALA A 4 -7.77 13.82 -7.47
CA ALA A 4 -7.57 13.70 -6.04
C ALA A 4 -8.16 12.41 -5.46
N LEU A 5 -9.21 11.88 -6.10
CA LEU A 5 -9.82 10.62 -5.70
C LEU A 5 -8.97 9.43 -6.13
N ILE A 6 -8.35 9.48 -7.32
CA ILE A 6 -7.32 8.52 -7.74
C ILE A 6 -6.12 8.58 -6.81
N PHE A 7 -5.61 9.78 -6.50
CA PHE A 7 -4.43 9.89 -5.67
C PHE A 7 -4.70 9.43 -4.23
N ALA A 8 -5.83 9.84 -3.66
CA ALA A 8 -6.26 9.34 -2.36
C ALA A 8 -6.42 7.81 -2.39
N PHE A 9 -6.81 7.25 -3.53
CA PHE A 9 -6.86 5.80 -3.71
C PHE A 9 -5.45 5.19 -3.76
N LEU A 10 -4.54 5.70 -4.60
CA LEU A 10 -3.12 5.34 -4.64
C LEU A 10 -2.51 5.35 -3.24
N ALA A 11 -2.69 6.42 -2.47
CA ALA A 11 -2.21 6.53 -1.10
C ALA A 11 -2.90 5.51 -0.16
N ALA A 12 -4.22 5.34 -0.26
CA ALA A 12 -4.98 4.46 0.63
C ALA A 12 -4.87 2.95 0.31
N THR A 13 -4.52 2.58 -0.93
CA THR A 13 -4.33 1.18 -1.33
C THR A 13 -2.87 0.80 -1.43
N LEU A 14 -1.98 1.74 -1.76
CA LEU A 14 -0.56 1.46 -2.03
C LEU A 14 0.40 2.11 -1.04
N GLY A 15 -0.10 2.99 -0.15
CA GLY A 15 0.64 3.52 0.99
C GLY A 15 0.72 2.55 2.17
N GLY A 16 0.06 1.39 2.08
CA GLY A 16 0.24 0.28 3.03
C GLY A 16 1.56 -0.44 2.80
N SER A 17 2.09 -1.06 3.86
CA SER A 17 3.19 -2.01 3.73
C SER A 17 2.65 -3.37 3.35
N PRO A 18 3.30 -4.11 2.44
CA PRO A 18 2.83 -5.42 2.01
C PRO A 18 2.92 -6.48 3.11
N LEU A 19 3.43 -6.14 4.30
CA LEU A 19 3.72 -7.08 5.38
C LEU A 19 3.04 -6.65 6.68
N LEU A 20 1.80 -6.17 6.59
CA LEU A 20 1.04 -5.79 7.75
C LEU A 20 0.33 -7.02 8.34
N LEU A 21 0.81 -7.52 9.48
CA LEU A 21 0.14 -8.56 10.25
C LEU A 21 -1.12 -7.97 10.92
N PRO A 22 -2.34 -8.40 10.53
CA PRO A 22 -3.58 -7.86 11.07
C PRO A 22 -3.79 -8.29 12.52
N ASN A 23 -4.26 -7.38 13.37
CA ASN A 23 -4.64 -7.63 14.77
C ASN A 23 -3.55 -8.32 15.62
N ILE A 24 -2.27 -8.14 15.27
CA ILE A 24 -1.14 -8.81 15.95
C ILE A 24 -1.10 -8.54 17.47
N ASP A 25 -1.62 -7.41 17.93
CA ASP A 25 -1.73 -7.08 19.36
C ASP A 25 -2.73 -7.97 20.10
N LYS A 26 -3.84 -8.31 19.45
CA LYS A 26 -4.84 -9.23 19.98
C LYS A 26 -4.27 -10.65 19.99
N LEU A 27 -3.67 -11.06 18.89
CA LEU A 27 -3.11 -12.40 18.72
C LEU A 27 -1.95 -12.68 19.69
N ALA A 28 -1.07 -11.70 19.92
CA ALA A 28 -0.03 -11.81 20.93
C ALA A 28 -0.59 -12.03 22.35
N LYS A 29 -1.73 -11.40 22.68
CA LYS A 29 -2.36 -11.57 24.01
C LYS A 29 -3.01 -12.93 24.17
N GLU A 30 -3.62 -13.44 23.10
CA GLU A 30 -4.37 -14.69 23.08
C GLU A 30 -3.45 -15.92 23.03
N HIS A 31 -2.40 -15.86 22.20
CA HIS A 31 -1.62 -17.05 21.85
C HIS A 31 -0.24 -17.15 22.51
N ILE A 32 0.37 -16.05 22.97
CA ILE A 32 1.66 -16.15 23.68
C ILE A 32 1.37 -16.53 25.14
N GLU A 33 1.96 -17.61 25.62
CA GLU A 33 1.67 -18.10 26.98
C GLU A 33 2.54 -17.39 28.02
N ASP A 34 3.83 -17.25 27.73
CA ASP A 34 4.80 -16.65 28.64
C ASP A 34 4.55 -15.14 28.78
N LYS A 35 4.48 -14.68 30.02
CA LYS A 35 4.14 -13.29 30.33
C LYS A 35 5.22 -12.30 29.88
N ASP A 36 6.49 -12.63 30.08
CA ASP A 36 7.59 -11.72 29.78
C ASP A 36 7.78 -11.60 28.25
N ARG A 37 7.69 -12.72 27.52
CA ARG A 37 7.66 -12.73 26.04
C ARG A 37 6.45 -11.97 25.49
N LYS A 38 5.27 -12.14 26.10
CA LYS A 38 4.06 -11.38 25.74
C LYS A 38 4.24 -9.88 25.93
N ASP A 39 4.78 -9.46 27.08
CA ASP A 39 5.01 -8.04 27.36
C ASP A 39 6.04 -7.44 26.39
N ASN A 40 7.12 -8.18 26.07
CA ASN A 40 8.09 -7.79 25.05
C ASN A 40 7.47 -7.64 23.66
N MET A 41 6.62 -8.59 23.24
CA MET A 41 5.91 -8.52 21.97
C MET A 41 4.99 -7.30 21.91
N LEU A 42 4.27 -7.01 23.00
CA LEU A 42 3.37 -5.86 23.07
C LEU A 42 4.11 -4.52 23.02
N ILE A 43 5.31 -4.43 23.61
CA ILE A 43 6.18 -3.26 23.49
C ILE A 43 6.58 -3.05 22.02
N LEU A 44 7.09 -4.10 21.37
CA LEU A 44 7.49 -4.06 19.96
C LEU A 44 6.32 -3.64 19.04
N ILE A 45 5.13 -4.19 19.26
CA ILE A 45 3.92 -3.82 18.51
C ILE A 45 3.56 -2.34 18.75
N LYS A 46 3.63 -1.85 20.00
CA LYS A 46 3.30 -0.46 20.35
C LYS A 46 4.26 0.54 19.71
N GLU A 47 5.55 0.21 19.66
CA GLU A 47 6.56 1.00 18.94
C GLU A 47 6.23 1.07 17.45
N ALA A 48 5.99 -0.08 16.81
CA ALA A 48 5.61 -0.14 15.40
C ALA A 48 4.32 0.65 15.12
N GLN A 49 3.30 0.53 15.98
CA GLN A 49 2.06 1.32 15.87
C GLN A 49 2.30 2.82 15.96
N THR A 50 3.22 3.26 16.82
CA THR A 50 3.57 4.69 16.97
C THR A 50 4.21 5.22 15.69
N GLN A 51 5.14 4.45 15.12
CA GLN A 51 5.81 4.82 13.87
C GLN A 51 4.85 4.77 12.68
N ARG A 52 3.99 3.75 12.57
CA ARG A 52 2.91 3.67 11.58
C ARG A 52 1.95 4.88 11.66
N LYS A 53 1.60 5.34 12.87
CA LYS A 53 0.79 6.56 13.05
C LYS A 53 1.53 7.81 12.59
N ALA A 54 2.84 7.91 12.83
CA ALA A 54 3.65 9.02 12.33
C ALA A 54 3.71 9.02 10.80
N PHE A 55 3.94 7.85 10.19
CA PHE A 55 3.86 7.66 8.74
C PHE A 55 2.51 8.11 8.19
N ALA A 56 1.39 7.64 8.76
CA ALA A 56 0.04 8.00 8.28
C ALA A 56 -0.20 9.53 8.31
N LYS A 57 0.41 10.25 9.25
CA LYS A 57 0.37 11.73 9.27
C LYS A 57 1.20 12.34 8.13
N LYS A 58 2.42 11.82 7.89
CA LYS A 58 3.28 12.25 6.77
C LYS A 58 2.59 11.98 5.42
N ASP A 59 2.12 10.76 5.21
CA ASP A 59 1.39 10.32 4.02
C ASP A 59 0.17 11.21 3.73
N LYS A 60 -0.65 11.49 4.75
CA LYS A 60 -1.79 12.41 4.61
C LYS A 60 -1.37 13.84 4.22
N LYS A 61 -0.23 14.32 4.72
CA LYS A 61 0.30 15.65 4.37
C LYS A 61 0.79 15.69 2.92
N ILE A 62 1.57 14.68 2.52
CA ILE A 62 2.08 14.54 1.15
C ILE A 62 0.91 14.40 0.17
N SER A 63 -0.08 13.58 0.50
CA SER A 63 -1.30 13.44 -0.31
C SER A 63 -2.03 14.75 -0.53
N LYS A 64 -2.13 15.59 0.51
CA LYS A 64 -2.72 16.93 0.38
C LYS A 64 -1.87 17.85 -0.49
N GLN A 65 -0.54 17.76 -0.40
CA GLN A 65 0.36 18.56 -1.22
C GLN A 65 0.28 18.15 -2.70
N LEU A 66 0.31 16.85 -2.98
CA LEU A 66 0.12 16.32 -4.33
C LEU A 66 -1.21 16.80 -4.91
N ASN A 67 -2.31 16.68 -4.15
CA ASN A 67 -3.61 17.19 -4.59
C ASN A 67 -3.62 18.70 -4.91
N LYS A 68 -2.81 19.51 -4.20
CA LYS A 68 -2.67 20.94 -4.49
C LYS A 68 -1.89 21.16 -5.78
N VAL A 69 -0.74 20.51 -5.93
CA VAL A 69 0.09 20.57 -7.14
C VAL A 69 -0.73 20.11 -8.36
N PHE A 70 -1.50 19.03 -8.25
CA PHE A 70 -2.42 18.56 -9.29
C PHE A 70 -3.52 19.56 -9.69
N ALA A 71 -3.92 20.45 -8.80
CA ALA A 71 -4.95 21.45 -9.09
C ALA A 71 -4.40 22.70 -9.76
N LEU A 72 -3.09 22.94 -9.67
CA LEU A 72 -2.42 24.09 -10.23
C LEU A 72 -1.97 23.77 -11.66
N ARG A 73 -2.40 24.59 -12.63
CA ARG A 73 -2.03 24.44 -14.05
C ARG A 73 -0.54 24.69 -14.30
N GLU A 74 0.12 25.43 -13.41
CA GLU A 74 1.53 25.84 -13.52
C GLU A 74 2.49 24.83 -12.89
N SER A 75 1.98 23.76 -12.27
CA SER A 75 2.82 22.73 -11.68
C SER A 75 3.70 22.07 -12.72
N SER A 76 4.98 21.95 -12.39
CA SER A 76 5.96 21.29 -13.23
C SER A 76 6.07 19.81 -12.90
N ARG A 77 6.61 19.01 -13.82
CA ARG A 77 6.91 17.60 -13.58
C ARG A 77 7.85 17.42 -12.37
N GLN A 78 8.76 18.38 -12.16
CA GLN A 78 9.66 18.43 -11.01
C GLN A 78 8.92 18.57 -9.66
N ASP A 79 7.83 19.34 -9.61
CA ASP A 79 7.02 19.49 -8.38
C ASP A 79 6.40 18.16 -7.95
N PHE A 80 6.00 17.34 -8.93
CA PHE A 80 5.50 15.98 -8.68
C PHE A 80 6.61 15.05 -8.22
N THR A 81 7.76 15.06 -8.91
CA THR A 81 8.93 14.24 -8.55
C THR A 81 9.36 14.49 -7.10
N ILE A 82 9.51 15.75 -6.68
CA ILE A 82 9.88 16.10 -5.30
C ILE A 82 8.91 15.53 -4.26
N LEU A 83 7.61 15.54 -4.55
CA LEU A 83 6.60 15.02 -3.62
C LEU A 83 6.54 13.50 -3.62
N ILE A 84 6.80 12.85 -4.75
CA ILE A 84 6.90 11.40 -4.87
C ILE A 84 8.16 10.88 -4.15
N ASP A 85 9.30 11.54 -4.31
CA ASP A 85 10.54 11.16 -3.62
C ASP A 85 10.34 11.21 -2.10
N LYS A 86 9.74 12.30 -1.59
CA LYS A 86 9.36 12.40 -0.16
C LYS A 86 8.38 11.32 0.29
N TRP A 87 7.49 10.88 -0.60
CA TRP A 87 6.57 9.80 -0.30
C TRP A 87 7.29 8.46 -0.20
N ASN A 88 8.21 8.20 -1.14
CA ASN A 88 9.05 7.01 -1.19
C ASN A 88 9.96 6.93 0.04
N GLU A 89 10.64 8.01 0.42
CA GLU A 89 11.45 8.09 1.66
C GLU A 89 10.60 7.73 2.89
N SER A 90 9.42 8.33 3.02
CA SER A 90 8.52 8.02 4.13
C SER A 90 8.06 6.56 4.11
N ARG A 91 7.95 5.96 2.92
CA ARG A 91 7.53 4.58 2.74
C ARG A 91 8.65 3.59 3.08
N GLU A 92 9.89 3.90 2.77
CA GLU A 92 11.06 3.12 3.18
C GLU A 92 11.16 3.04 4.70
N GLU A 93 10.92 4.17 5.40
CA GLU A 93 10.82 4.18 6.87
C GLU A 93 9.73 3.21 7.37
N LEU A 94 8.53 3.23 6.76
CA LEU A 94 7.44 2.33 7.12
C LEU A 94 7.82 0.87 6.85
N GLN A 95 8.46 0.57 5.72
CA GLN A 95 8.91 -0.77 5.35
C GLN A 95 9.91 -1.31 6.37
N ALA A 96 10.88 -0.51 6.79
CA ALA A 96 11.85 -0.86 7.83
C ALA A 96 11.17 -1.19 9.17
N VAL A 97 10.14 -0.42 9.56
CA VAL A 97 9.34 -0.70 10.77
C VAL A 97 8.67 -2.06 10.73
N ASN A 98 8.08 -2.41 9.58
CA ASN A 98 7.37 -3.69 9.45
C ASN A 98 8.34 -4.87 9.34
N GLN A 99 9.46 -4.69 8.66
CA GLN A 99 10.55 -5.65 8.64
C GLN A 99 11.06 -5.93 10.05
N LYS A 100 11.34 -4.88 10.83
CA LYS A 100 11.77 -5.00 12.22
C LYS A 100 10.74 -5.75 13.06
N LEU A 101 9.46 -5.39 12.96
CA LEU A 101 8.41 -6.08 13.71
C LEU A 101 8.36 -7.58 13.40
N ILE A 102 8.37 -7.95 12.11
CA ILE A 102 8.30 -9.36 11.71
C ILE A 102 9.56 -10.10 12.16
N TYR A 103 10.73 -9.57 11.85
CA TYR A 103 11.99 -10.22 12.18
C TYR A 103 12.21 -10.36 13.70
N ASP A 104 11.98 -9.29 14.46
CA ASP A 104 12.15 -9.32 15.92
C ASP A 104 11.11 -10.24 16.57
N SER A 105 9.91 -10.38 16.00
CA SER A 105 8.87 -11.27 16.54
C SER A 105 9.27 -12.75 16.53
N GLN A 106 10.10 -13.17 15.58
CA GLN A 106 10.63 -14.54 15.49
C GLN A 106 11.51 -14.91 16.69
N ASN A 107 12.07 -13.92 17.38
CA ASN A 107 12.90 -14.13 18.59
C ASN A 107 12.06 -14.10 19.88
N ILE A 108 10.77 -13.79 19.81
CA ILE A 108 9.89 -13.61 20.96
C ILE A 108 8.83 -14.71 21.02
N VAL A 109 8.24 -15.03 19.87
CA VAL A 109 7.18 -16.04 19.74
C VAL A 109 7.85 -17.39 19.47
N THR A 110 7.31 -18.46 20.05
CA THR A 110 7.72 -19.82 19.67
C THR A 110 7.09 -20.24 18.34
N GLU A 111 7.66 -21.24 17.67
CA GLU A 111 7.08 -21.81 16.46
C GLU A 111 5.63 -22.28 16.69
N GLN A 112 5.36 -22.98 17.80
CA GLN A 112 4.01 -23.48 18.11
C GLN A 112 2.99 -22.35 18.32
N GLU A 113 3.36 -21.29 19.03
CA GLU A 113 2.50 -20.12 19.21
C GLU A 113 2.27 -19.40 17.87
N TRP A 114 3.28 -19.36 16.99
CA TRP A 114 3.14 -18.79 15.65
C TRP A 114 2.17 -19.60 14.78
N GLU A 115 2.28 -20.94 14.78
CA GLU A 115 1.33 -21.83 14.11
C GLU A 115 -0.11 -21.59 14.60
N ASN A 116 -0.30 -21.38 15.90
CA ASN A 116 -1.61 -21.09 16.49
C ASN A 116 -2.18 -19.73 16.03
N MET A 117 -1.32 -18.75 15.70
CA MET A 117 -1.73 -17.44 15.19
C MET A 117 -2.08 -17.46 13.68
N LYS A 118 -1.58 -18.43 12.89
CA LYS A 118 -1.76 -18.46 11.43
C LYS A 118 -3.23 -18.43 10.96
N PRO A 119 -4.16 -19.21 11.56
CA PRO A 119 -5.56 -19.16 11.15
C PRO A 119 -6.17 -17.77 11.30
N ASP A 120 -5.80 -17.06 12.37
CA ASP A 120 -6.28 -15.70 12.62
C ASP A 120 -5.61 -14.67 11.70
N PHE A 121 -4.33 -14.85 11.35
CA PHE A 121 -3.68 -14.06 10.31
C PHE A 121 -4.43 -14.22 8.98
N LYS A 122 -4.73 -15.45 8.58
CA LYS A 122 -5.47 -15.76 7.35
C LYS A 122 -6.84 -15.11 7.35
N GLU A 123 -7.61 -15.25 8.44
CA GLU A 123 -8.92 -14.61 8.56
C GLU A 123 -8.83 -13.08 8.47
N GLY A 124 -7.80 -12.48 9.09
CA GLY A 124 -7.53 -11.05 9.02
C GLY A 124 -7.18 -10.58 7.61
N ILE A 125 -6.34 -11.33 6.89
CA ILE A 125 -5.92 -11.04 5.52
C ILE A 125 -7.10 -11.16 4.56
N GLU A 126 -7.93 -12.21 4.68
CA GLU A 126 -9.16 -12.36 3.88
C GLU A 126 -10.15 -11.21 4.09
N LYS A 127 -10.28 -10.71 5.32
CA LYS A 127 -11.09 -9.52 5.62
C LYS A 127 -10.54 -8.28 4.92
N LEU A 128 -9.21 -8.11 4.93
CA LEU A 128 -8.55 -7.01 4.21
C LEU A 128 -8.74 -7.13 2.69
N ASP A 129 -8.61 -8.33 2.12
CA ASP A 129 -8.84 -8.57 0.69
C ASP A 129 -10.28 -8.21 0.27
N LYS A 130 -11.28 -8.64 1.05
CA LYS A 130 -12.68 -8.27 0.82
C LYS A 130 -12.88 -6.75 0.81
N GLN A 131 -12.19 -6.02 1.68
CA GLN A 131 -12.22 -4.55 1.69
C GLN A 131 -11.52 -3.96 0.48
N THR A 132 -10.36 -4.50 0.10
CA THR A 132 -9.60 -4.11 -1.09
C THR A 132 -10.42 -4.33 -2.37
N THR A 133 -11.11 -5.46 -2.49
CA THR A 133 -12.03 -5.76 -3.60
C THR A 133 -13.19 -4.76 -3.69
N LYS A 134 -13.78 -4.37 -2.55
CA LYS A 134 -14.82 -3.32 -2.53
C LYS A 134 -14.27 -1.97 -3.00
N LYS A 135 -13.08 -1.60 -2.55
CA LYS A 135 -12.38 -0.39 -2.98
C LYS A 135 -12.08 -0.42 -4.47
N ARG A 136 -11.60 -1.54 -5.02
CA ARG A 136 -11.36 -1.74 -6.46
C ARG A 136 -12.59 -1.41 -7.30
N LYS A 137 -13.75 -1.93 -6.91
CA LYS A 137 -15.03 -1.63 -7.60
C LYS A 137 -15.39 -0.14 -7.59
N GLN A 138 -15.01 0.60 -6.54
CA GLN A 138 -15.22 2.06 -6.49
C GLN A 138 -14.25 2.79 -7.43
N LEU A 139 -13.01 2.33 -7.52
CA LEU A 139 -12.02 2.87 -8.44
C LEU A 139 -12.42 2.63 -9.90
N ASP A 140 -12.91 1.43 -10.24
CA ASP A 140 -13.41 1.13 -11.59
C ASP A 140 -14.50 2.12 -12.02
N LYS A 141 -15.42 2.46 -11.11
CA LYS A 141 -16.44 3.48 -11.36
C LYS A 141 -15.83 4.87 -11.55
N ALA A 142 -14.74 5.20 -10.86
CA ALA A 142 -14.02 6.46 -11.06
C ALA A 142 -13.34 6.51 -12.43
N PHE A 143 -12.72 5.42 -12.88
CA PHE A 143 -12.14 5.31 -14.22
C PHE A 143 -13.17 5.52 -15.33
N ILE A 144 -14.33 4.86 -15.25
CA ILE A 144 -15.42 5.04 -16.22
C ILE A 144 -15.88 6.50 -16.29
N LYS A 145 -16.00 7.16 -15.12
CA LYS A 145 -16.37 8.58 -15.05
C LYS A 145 -15.31 9.49 -15.67
N MET A 146 -14.02 9.19 -15.50
CA MET A 146 -12.94 9.94 -16.13
C MET A 146 -12.94 9.79 -17.64
N GLU A 147 -13.07 8.57 -18.12
CA GLU A 147 -13.14 8.29 -19.56
C GLU A 147 -14.29 9.06 -20.21
N SER A 148 -15.49 9.00 -19.60
CA SER A 148 -16.65 9.76 -20.08
C SER A 148 -16.41 11.28 -20.04
N LYS A 149 -15.65 11.77 -19.06
CA LYS A 149 -15.30 13.18 -18.97
C LYS A 149 -14.34 13.59 -20.08
N PHE A 150 -13.28 12.82 -20.33
CA PHE A 150 -12.34 13.09 -21.43
C PHE A 150 -13.05 13.17 -22.78
N LYS A 151 -13.92 12.19 -23.08
CA LYS A 151 -14.75 12.19 -24.31
C LYS A 151 -15.65 13.43 -24.45
N LYS A 152 -16.05 14.06 -23.34
CA LYS A 152 -16.93 15.23 -23.34
C LYS A 152 -16.19 16.57 -23.33
N THR A 153 -14.97 16.61 -22.79
CA THR A 153 -14.26 17.88 -22.54
C THR A 153 -13.06 18.11 -23.44
N ILE A 154 -12.53 17.07 -24.09
CA ILE A 154 -11.44 17.18 -25.06
C ILE A 154 -12.08 17.14 -26.44
N GLU A 155 -12.13 18.30 -27.11
CA GLU A 155 -12.77 18.45 -28.43
C GLU A 155 -11.97 17.78 -29.56
N ASP A 156 -10.66 17.69 -29.38
CA ASP A 156 -9.72 17.05 -30.30
C ASP A 156 -9.78 15.53 -30.10
N ASP A 157 -10.34 14.81 -31.08
CA ASP A 157 -10.54 13.37 -31.03
C ASP A 157 -9.24 12.59 -30.82
N GLU A 158 -8.14 13.00 -31.47
CA GLU A 158 -6.85 12.32 -31.34
C GLU A 158 -6.29 12.47 -29.92
N LYS A 159 -6.34 13.68 -29.36
CA LYS A 159 -5.96 13.93 -27.96
C LYS A 159 -6.85 13.20 -26.97
N SER A 160 -8.15 13.14 -27.25
CA SER A 160 -9.12 12.42 -26.42
C SER A 160 -8.80 10.92 -26.36
N GLN A 161 -8.52 10.29 -27.51
CA GLN A 161 -8.09 8.89 -27.57
C GLN A 161 -6.78 8.65 -26.84
N LYS A 162 -5.79 9.53 -26.98
CA LYS A 162 -4.51 9.44 -26.27
C LYS A 162 -4.69 9.48 -24.75
N ALA A 163 -5.51 10.41 -24.24
CA ALA A 163 -5.81 10.51 -22.81
C ALA A 163 -6.53 9.26 -22.28
N ILE A 164 -7.44 8.68 -23.06
CA ILE A 164 -8.14 7.43 -22.71
C ILE A 164 -7.17 6.24 -22.67
N LEU A 165 -6.25 6.13 -23.64
CA LEU A 165 -5.24 5.07 -23.64
C LEU A 165 -4.35 5.15 -22.39
N MET A 166 -3.90 6.35 -22.02
CA MET A 166 -3.11 6.55 -20.80
C MET A 166 -3.90 6.26 -19.52
N LEU A 167 -5.18 6.63 -19.49
CA LEU A 167 -6.08 6.28 -18.38
C LEU A 167 -6.22 4.75 -18.22
N ASN A 168 -6.32 4.02 -19.33
CA ASN A 168 -6.41 2.56 -19.33
C ASN A 168 -5.09 1.91 -18.90
N ALA A 169 -3.95 2.41 -19.37
CA ALA A 169 -2.64 1.93 -18.93
C ALA A 169 -2.45 2.14 -17.41
N PHE A 170 -2.82 3.32 -16.93
CA PHE A 170 -2.79 3.63 -15.50
C PHE A 170 -3.76 2.74 -14.70
N LYS A 171 -4.99 2.51 -15.20
CA LYS A 171 -5.94 1.56 -14.59
C LYS A 171 -5.36 0.15 -14.45
N VAL A 172 -4.72 -0.36 -15.50
CA VAL A 172 -4.06 -1.68 -15.48
C VAL A 172 -2.95 -1.71 -14.43
N SER A 173 -2.11 -0.68 -14.37
CA SER A 173 -1.04 -0.59 -13.36
C SER A 173 -1.58 -0.64 -11.92
N ILE A 174 -2.64 0.11 -11.62
CA ILE A 174 -3.29 0.05 -10.30
C ILE A 174 -3.83 -1.35 -10.00
N HIS A 175 -4.54 -1.97 -10.95
CA HIS A 175 -5.09 -3.31 -10.76
C HIS A 175 -3.99 -4.34 -10.52
N ASN A 176 -2.89 -4.29 -11.26
CA ASN A 176 -1.75 -5.16 -11.05
C ASN A 176 -1.15 -4.97 -9.65
N THR A 177 -1.08 -3.72 -9.17
CA THR A 177 -0.60 -3.46 -7.81
C THR A 177 -1.52 -4.07 -6.76
N MET A 178 -2.84 -3.89 -6.91
CA MET A 178 -3.83 -4.42 -5.97
C MET A 178 -3.86 -5.95 -5.95
N ASN A 179 -3.84 -6.57 -7.13
CA ASN A 179 -3.87 -8.03 -7.25
C ASN A 179 -2.57 -8.66 -6.75
N GLY A 180 -1.41 -8.10 -7.11
CA GLY A 180 -0.11 -8.60 -6.66
C GLY A 180 0.00 -8.61 -5.14
N TYR A 181 -0.58 -7.62 -4.46
CA TYR A 181 -0.62 -7.58 -3.00
C TYR A 181 -1.54 -8.67 -2.41
N SER A 182 -2.78 -8.77 -2.92
CA SER A 182 -3.75 -9.75 -2.43
C SER A 182 -3.29 -11.19 -2.68
N GLU A 183 -2.79 -11.50 -3.88
CA GLU A 183 -2.31 -12.83 -4.25
C GLU A 183 -1.14 -13.26 -3.38
N GLN A 184 -0.17 -12.37 -3.14
CA GLN A 184 0.98 -12.69 -2.30
C GLN A 184 0.64 -12.90 -0.82
N MET A 185 -0.38 -12.23 -0.29
CA MET A 185 -0.77 -12.36 1.13
C MET A 185 -1.74 -13.52 1.39
N LEU A 186 -2.53 -13.91 0.38
CA LEU A 186 -3.48 -15.01 0.48
C LEU A 186 -2.87 -16.37 0.15
N ASP A 187 -1.70 -16.41 -0.51
CA ASP A 187 -0.94 -17.63 -0.74
C ASP A 187 -0.56 -18.27 0.60
N GLU A 188 -0.87 -19.54 0.80
CA GLU A 188 -0.51 -20.27 2.02
C GLU A 188 1.02 -20.40 2.19
N ASN A 189 1.78 -20.23 1.11
CA ASN A 189 3.25 -20.13 1.11
C ASN A 189 3.75 -18.69 1.25
N SER A 190 2.89 -17.75 1.62
CA SER A 190 3.30 -16.37 1.87
C SER A 190 4.22 -16.28 3.08
N ILE A 191 5.20 -15.38 2.99
CA ILE A 191 6.12 -15.12 4.11
C ILE A 191 5.41 -14.70 5.39
N VAL A 192 4.18 -14.17 5.32
CA VAL A 192 3.42 -13.81 6.53
C VAL A 192 2.95 -15.03 7.33
N TYR A 193 2.95 -16.22 6.73
CA TYR A 193 2.64 -17.49 7.38
C TYR A 193 3.91 -18.28 7.71
N GLU A 194 5.09 -17.83 7.32
CA GLU A 194 6.35 -18.50 7.68
C GLU A 194 6.80 -18.03 9.07
N TYR A 195 7.18 -18.97 9.94
CA TYR A 195 7.73 -18.63 11.26
C TYR A 195 9.14 -18.06 11.12
N THR A 196 9.98 -18.72 10.33
CA THR A 196 11.35 -18.29 10.04
C THR A 196 11.41 -17.68 8.67
N ILE A 197 11.76 -16.39 8.61
CA ILE A 197 11.84 -15.64 7.35
C ILE A 197 13.20 -14.97 7.28
N GLU A 198 13.90 -15.14 6.17
CA GLU A 198 15.14 -14.45 5.92
C GLU A 198 14.90 -12.95 5.68
N LYS A 199 15.82 -12.14 6.20
CA LYS A 199 15.77 -10.69 6.02
C LYS A 199 15.68 -10.29 4.54
N GLN A 200 16.35 -11.03 3.65
CA GLN A 200 16.36 -10.76 2.22
C GLN A 200 15.01 -11.02 1.55
N GLN A 201 14.30 -12.09 1.93
CA GLN A 201 12.95 -12.38 1.41
C GLN A 201 11.97 -11.23 1.70
N ILE A 202 12.08 -10.63 2.89
CA ILE A 202 11.30 -9.45 3.27
C ILE A 202 11.62 -8.25 2.36
N ILE A 203 12.91 -8.02 2.09
CA ILE A 203 13.38 -6.92 1.23
C ILE A 203 12.87 -7.12 -0.20
N ASP A 204 13.00 -8.33 -0.76
CA ASP A 204 12.62 -8.62 -2.14
C ASP A 204 11.12 -8.37 -2.40
N ILE A 205 10.26 -8.72 -1.43
CA ILE A 205 8.82 -8.44 -1.51
C ILE A 205 8.54 -6.93 -1.44
N GLN A 206 9.25 -6.21 -0.57
CA GLN A 206 9.13 -4.78 -0.44
C GLN A 206 9.58 -4.04 -1.71
N ASP A 207 10.68 -4.47 -2.33
CA ASP A 207 11.23 -3.92 -3.57
C ASP A 207 10.31 -4.17 -4.75
N LYS A 208 9.76 -5.39 -4.87
CA LYS A 208 8.75 -5.71 -5.88
C LYS A 208 7.54 -4.79 -5.74
N HIS A 209 7.06 -4.57 -4.52
CA HIS A 209 5.92 -3.68 -4.27
C HIS A 209 6.27 -2.20 -4.55
N ALA A 210 7.49 -1.76 -4.23
CA ALA A 210 7.97 -0.41 -4.53
C ALA A 210 8.06 -0.17 -6.05
N LYS A 211 8.56 -1.14 -6.80
CA LYS A 211 8.64 -1.07 -8.27
C LYS A 211 7.24 -0.89 -8.89
N ILE A 212 6.29 -1.75 -8.53
CA ILE A 212 4.93 -1.68 -9.08
C ILE A 212 4.26 -0.33 -8.72
N LEU A 213 4.48 0.17 -7.50
CA LEU A 213 3.99 1.49 -7.11
C LEU A 213 4.60 2.60 -7.97
N ASN A 214 5.91 2.60 -8.16
CA ASN A 214 6.60 3.62 -8.95
C ASN A 214 6.13 3.63 -10.41
N GLU A 215 5.81 2.47 -10.98
CA GLU A 215 5.17 2.35 -12.30
C GLU A 215 3.78 3.01 -12.33
N ALA A 216 2.97 2.80 -11.28
CA ALA A 216 1.66 3.43 -11.16
C ALA A 216 1.76 4.96 -11.00
N LEU A 217 2.72 5.43 -10.20
CA LEU A 217 3.00 6.86 -10.01
C LEU A 217 3.52 7.53 -11.29
N SER A 218 4.42 6.88 -12.01
CA SER A 218 4.92 7.41 -13.29
C SER A 218 3.77 7.55 -14.29
N SER A 219 2.95 6.49 -14.43
CA SER A 219 1.77 6.50 -15.31
C SER A 219 0.78 7.60 -14.93
N TYR A 220 0.65 7.87 -13.63
CA TYR A 220 -0.19 8.93 -13.09
C TYR A 220 0.34 10.34 -13.43
N ILE A 221 1.66 10.55 -13.36
CA ILE A 221 2.29 11.81 -13.80
C ILE A 221 2.12 12.00 -15.30
N ASP A 222 2.39 10.98 -16.10
CA ASP A 222 2.32 11.06 -17.57
C ASP A 222 0.92 11.46 -18.03
N LEU A 223 -0.09 10.88 -17.40
CA LEU A 223 -1.49 11.20 -17.64
C LEU A 223 -1.86 12.64 -17.23
N HIS A 224 -1.15 13.27 -16.29
CA HIS A 224 -1.40 14.66 -15.90
C HIS A 224 -0.91 15.67 -16.93
N PHE A 225 0.23 15.38 -17.55
CA PHE A 225 0.94 16.28 -18.47
C PHE A 225 0.63 15.99 -19.94
N THR A 226 -0.39 15.18 -20.21
CA THR A 226 -0.91 14.89 -21.55
C THR A 226 -2.12 15.74 -21.86
#